data_AF-A0A0R2ERI8-F1
#
_entry.id   AF-A0A0R2ERI8-F1
#
_cell.length_a   1.000
_cell.length_b   1.000
_cell.length_c   1.000
_cell.angle_alpha   90.00
_cell.angle_beta   90.00
_cell.angle_gamma   90.00
#
_symmetry.space_group_name_H-M   'P 1'
#
loop_
_entity.id
_entity.type
_entity.pdbx_description
1 polymer ?
#
loop_
_entity_poly.entity_id
_entity_poly.type
_entity_poly.pdbx_seq_one_letter_code
_entity_poly.pdbx_strand_id
1 'polypeptide(L)' 'MTLASASTLDKEVSDDANKTEQAKQVGELVAKRAVAAGHKVVVFDRGGYLYHGRVQALAEAARENGLEF' A
#
# COMPACT_ATOMS: atom_id res chain seq x y z
N MET A 1 0.08 2.40 18.63
CA MET A 1 -1.22 2.75 18.03
C MET A 1 -1.07 2.66 16.53
N THR A 2 -2.00 2.00 15.84
CA THR A 2 -1.98 1.84 14.37
C THR A 2 -3.05 2.74 13.78
N LEU A 3 -2.72 3.52 12.75
CA LEU A 3 -3.61 4.56 12.18
C LEU A 3 -4.38 4.06 10.95
N ALA A 4 -3.72 3.24 10.12
CA ALA A 4 -4.32 2.57 8.97
C ALA A 4 -3.57 1.26 8.71
N SER A 5 -4.27 0.25 8.20
CA SER A 5 -3.69 -1.02 7.78
C SER A 5 -4.46 -1.56 6.58
N ALA A 6 -3.77 -2.24 5.67
CA ALA A 6 -4.36 -3.04 4.61
C ALA A 6 -3.47 -4.26 4.34
N SER A 7 -4.07 -5.36 3.89
CA SER A 7 -3.40 -6.62 3.62
C SER A 7 -4.11 -7.37 2.50
N THR A 8 -3.48 -8.42 1.97
CA THR A 8 -4.14 -9.31 1.00
C THR A 8 -5.30 -10.11 1.58
N LEU A 9 -5.53 -10.05 2.91
CA LEU A 9 -6.69 -10.65 3.56
C LEU A 9 -7.92 -9.72 3.56
N ASP A 10 -7.76 -8.47 3.14
CA ASP A 10 -8.89 -7.56 2.97
C ASP A 10 -9.76 -8.01 1.79
N LYS A 11 -11.09 -8.04 1.99
CA LYS A 11 -12.07 -8.47 0.97
C LYS A 11 -12.04 -7.66 -0.33
N GLU A 12 -11.42 -6.49 -0.28
CA GLU A 12 -11.28 -5.56 -1.41
C GLU A 12 -10.09 -5.92 -2.32
N VAL A 13 -9.23 -6.84 -1.88
CA VAL A 13 -8.09 -7.36 -2.66
C VAL A 13 -8.50 -8.68 -3.32
N SER A 14 -8.21 -8.81 -4.61
CA SER A 14 -8.60 -9.99 -5.38
C SER A 14 -7.65 -11.17 -5.11
N ASP A 15 -8.19 -12.33 -4.72
CA ASP A 15 -7.42 -13.57 -4.55
C ASP A 15 -6.90 -14.13 -5.88
N ASP A 16 -7.61 -13.92 -6.98
CA ASP A 16 -7.25 -14.38 -8.34
C ASP A 16 -6.22 -13.50 -9.07
N ALA A 17 -5.62 -12.51 -8.39
CA ALA A 17 -4.65 -11.59 -8.98
C ALA A 17 -3.19 -12.03 -8.74
N ASN A 18 -2.28 -11.63 -9.64
CA ASN A 18 -0.86 -11.90 -9.44
C ASN A 18 -0.34 -11.16 -8.19
N LYS A 19 0.70 -11.69 -7.55
CA LYS A 19 1.27 -11.13 -6.30
C LYS A 19 1.69 -9.65 -6.41
N THR A 20 2.02 -9.18 -7.61
CA THR A 20 2.34 -7.77 -7.89
C THR A 20 1.09 -6.90 -7.99
N GLU A 21 0.02 -7.41 -8.59
CA GLU A 21 -1.27 -6.71 -8.70
C GLU A 21 -1.94 -6.62 -7.33
N GLN A 22 -1.89 -7.69 -6.54
CA GLN A 22 -2.32 -7.67 -5.14
C GLN A 22 -1.55 -6.63 -4.32
N ALA A 23 -0.23 -6.48 -4.56
CA ALA A 23 0.57 -5.45 -3.89
C ALA A 23 0.13 -4.03 -4.26
N LYS A 24 -0.26 -3.80 -5.52
CA LYS A 24 -0.83 -2.51 -5.96
C LYS A 24 -2.16 -2.23 -5.27
N GLN A 25 -3.09 -3.20 -5.25
CA GLN A 25 -4.38 -3.06 -4.58
C GLN A 25 -4.23 -2.76 -3.09
N VAL A 26 -3.30 -3.45 -2.41
CA VAL A 26 -2.98 -3.17 -1.00
C VAL A 26 -2.40 -1.76 -0.81
N GLY A 27 -1.51 -1.32 -1.71
CA GLY A 27 -0.93 0.04 -1.69
C GLY A 27 -1.98 1.13 -1.87
N GLU A 28 -2.92 0.93 -2.79
CA GLU A 28 -4.07 1.81 -3.01
C GLU A 28 -4.98 1.88 -1.78
N LEU A 29 -5.32 0.73 -1.19
CA LEU A 29 -6.20 0.68 -0.01
C LEU A 29 -5.58 1.34 1.21
N VAL A 30 -4.30 1.08 1.50
CA VAL A 30 -3.63 1.69 2.66
C VAL A 30 -3.51 3.20 2.48
N ALA A 31 -3.24 3.68 1.27
CA ALA A 31 -3.18 5.10 0.97
C ALA A 31 -4.54 5.78 1.17
N LYS A 32 -5.62 5.23 0.62
CA LYS A 32 -6.98 5.76 0.82
C LYS A 32 -7.35 5.82 2.30
N ARG A 33 -7.06 4.78 3.07
CA ARG A 33 -7.34 4.72 4.51
C ARG A 33 -6.51 5.76 5.30
N ALA A 34 -5.23 5.90 4.98
CA ALA A 34 -4.35 6.87 5.62
C ALA A 34 -4.74 8.32 5.30
N VAL A 35 -5.04 8.62 4.03
CA VAL A 35 -5.50 9.95 3.60
C VAL A 35 -6.86 10.29 4.22
N ALA A 36 -7.79 9.32 4.30
CA ALA A 36 -9.07 9.49 4.99
C ALA A 36 -8.90 9.76 6.49
N ALA A 37 -7.86 9.20 7.11
CA ALA A 37 -7.47 9.49 8.49
C ALA A 37 -6.68 10.82 8.64
N GLY A 38 -6.47 11.57 7.56
CA GLY A 38 -5.77 12.86 7.56
C GLY A 38 -4.24 12.77 7.48
N HIS A 39 -3.69 11.60 7.20
CA HIS A 39 -2.25 11.37 7.09
C HIS A 39 -1.83 11.27 5.62
N LYS A 40 -1.14 12.29 5.11
CA LYS A 40 -0.63 12.35 3.73
C LYS A 40 0.87 12.13 3.64
N VAL A 41 1.64 12.81 4.48
CA VAL A 41 3.10 12.72 4.50
C VAL A 41 3.53 11.59 5.42
N VAL A 42 4.24 10.60 4.87
CA VAL A 42 4.72 9.42 5.61
C VAL A 42 6.15 9.07 5.17
N VAL A 43 6.74 8.06 5.80
CA VAL A 43 8.00 7.47 5.36
C VAL A 43 7.73 6.04 4.93
N PHE A 44 8.21 5.66 3.74
CA PHE A 44 8.09 4.29 3.27
C PHE A 44 9.21 3.41 3.82
N ASP A 45 8.86 2.61 4.82
CA ASP A 45 9.74 1.59 5.37
C ASP A 45 9.61 0.28 4.56
N ARG A 46 10.73 -0.15 3.97
CA ARG A 46 10.80 -1.36 3.14
C ARG A 46 11.10 -2.63 3.94
N GLY A 47 11.19 -2.60 5.26
CA GLY A 47 11.37 -3.76 6.12
C GLY A 47 12.62 -4.61 5.83
N GLY A 48 13.65 -4.02 5.22
CA GLY A 48 14.86 -4.73 4.77
C GLY A 48 14.73 -5.44 3.41
N TYR A 49 13.58 -5.37 2.75
CA TYR A 49 13.39 -5.88 1.39
C TYR A 49 13.99 -4.95 0.34
N LEU A 50 14.43 -5.52 -0.79
CA LEU A 50 14.84 -4.74 -1.95
C LEU A 50 13.65 -3.94 -2.49
N TYR A 51 13.92 -2.68 -2.86
CA TYR A 51 12.93 -1.86 -3.54
C TYR A 51 12.80 -2.34 -4.99
N HIS A 52 12.00 -3.39 -5.18
CA HIS A 52 11.77 -4.02 -6.47
C HIS A 52 10.47 -4.83 -6.44
N GLY A 53 9.96 -5.18 -7.63
CA GLY A 53 8.81 -6.05 -7.80
C GLY A 53 7.60 -5.60 -6.97
N ARG A 54 7.18 -6.42 -6.01
CA ARG A 54 6.01 -6.18 -5.17
C ARG A 54 6.16 -4.97 -4.25
N VAL A 55 7.34 -4.74 -3.69
CA VAL A 55 7.60 -3.63 -2.77
C VAL A 55 7.50 -2.30 -3.53
N GLN A 56 8.10 -2.26 -4.72
CA GLN A 56 7.99 -1.13 -5.62
C GLN A 56 6.55 -0.89 -6.06
N ALA A 57 5.83 -1.94 -6.49
CA ALA A 57 4.45 -1.82 -6.94
C ALA A 57 3.50 -1.31 -5.85
N LEU A 58 3.70 -1.72 -4.59
CA LEU A 58 2.95 -1.21 -3.45
C LEU A 58 3.25 0.27 -3.20
N ALA A 59 4.54 0.65 -3.22
CA ALA A 59 4.97 2.03 -3.03
C ALA A 59 4.41 2.98 -4.10
N GLU A 60 4.47 2.57 -5.36
CA GLU A 60 3.94 3.33 -6.49
C GLU A 60 2.41 3.51 -6.36
N ALA A 61 1.67 2.43 -6.10
CA ALA A 61 0.22 2.51 -5.93
C ALA A 61 -0.18 3.40 -4.74
N ALA A 62 0.58 3.34 -3.64
CA ALA A 62 0.33 4.20 -2.49
C ALA A 62 0.59 5.69 -2.80
N ARG A 63 1.62 6.01 -3.59
CA ARG A 63 1.90 7.38 -4.06
C ARG A 63 0.81 7.90 -4.99
N GLU A 64 0.38 7.10 -5.95
CA GLU A 64 -0.68 7.47 -6.89
C GLU A 64 -2.02 7.77 -6.19
N ASN A 65 -2.24 7.16 -5.02
CA ASN A 65 -3.45 7.33 -4.22
C ASN A 65 -3.32 8.40 -3.11
N GLY A 66 -2.30 9.25 -3.18
CA GLY A 66 -2.23 10.50 -2.42
C GLY A 66 -1.38 10.47 -1.16
N LEU A 67 -0.60 9.40 -0.93
CA LEU A 67 0.48 9.43 0.05
C LEU A 67 1.74 10.06 -0.54
N GLU A 68 2.41 10.87 0.27
CA GLU A 68 3.64 11.58 -0.09
C GLU A 68 4.80 11.01 0.74
N PHE A 69 5.74 10.35 0.05
CA PHE A 69 6.96 9.74 0.59
C PHE A 69 7.93 9.38 -0.54
#